data_AF-A0A2B9VLP6-F1
#
_entry.id   AF-A0A2B9VLP6-F1
#
_cell.length_a   1.000
_cell.length_b   1.000
_cell.length_c   1.000
_cell.angle_alpha   90.00
_cell.angle_beta   90.00
_cell.angle_gamma   90.00
#
_symmetry.space_group_name_H-M   'P 1'
#
loop_
_entity.id
_entity.type
_entity.pdbx_description
1 polymer ?
#
loop_
_entity_poly.entity_id
_entity_poly.type
_entity_poly.pdbx_seq_one_letter_code
_entity_poly.pdbx_strand_id
1 'polypeptide(L)'
;MDKQKRIEIVNKLFNYLADHEKDFFRYEDENRTAHFKHDGRNLWFVDHYSNVPMRMTRSSYKNKKQERYFSSGGTMWALIRDFTDFIYGNDNSNGRNGYGGLYCTHWGWSEEEMKKMRDYAREIGYLKVS
;
A
#
# COMPACT_ATOMS: atom_id res chain seq x y z
N MET A 1 -8.24 -16.31 -4.23
CA MET A 1 -7.71 -15.20 -5.05
C MET A 1 -6.21 -15.40 -5.24
N ASP A 2 -5.73 -15.41 -6.48
CA ASP A 2 -4.30 -15.57 -6.78
C ASP A 2 -3.49 -14.31 -6.42
N LYS A 3 -2.16 -14.46 -6.39
CA LYS A 3 -1.23 -13.39 -5.99
C LYS A 3 -1.23 -12.21 -6.97
N GLN A 4 -1.33 -12.48 -8.27
CA GLN A 4 -1.29 -11.43 -9.29
C GLN A 4 -2.52 -10.53 -9.16
N LYS A 5 -3.70 -11.12 -8.95
CA LYS A 5 -4.94 -10.38 -8.68
C LYS A 5 -4.86 -9.56 -7.39
N ARG A 6 -4.21 -10.07 -6.33
CA ARG A 6 -3.95 -9.30 -5.10
C ARG A 6 -3.05 -8.08 -5.36
N ILE A 7 -2.02 -8.23 -6.17
CA ILE A 7 -1.13 -7.13 -6.57
C ILE A 7 -1.93 -6.06 -7.33
N GLU A 8 -2.76 -6.48 -8.29
CA GLU A 8 -3.61 -5.57 -9.06
C GLU A 8 -4.60 -4.80 -8.18
N ILE A 9 -5.20 -5.45 -7.18
CA ILE A 9 -6.08 -4.80 -6.20
C ILE A 9 -5.32 -3.71 -5.44
N VAL A 10 -4.14 -4.02 -4.91
CA VAL A 10 -3.34 -3.04 -4.17
C VAL A 10 -2.90 -1.89 -5.08
N ASN A 11 -2.52 -2.16 -6.33
CA ASN A 11 -2.13 -1.11 -7.27
C ASN A 11 -3.32 -0.22 -7.67
N LYS A 12 -4.54 -0.77 -7.79
CA LYS A 12 -5.76 0.04 -7.96
C LYS A 12 -5.98 0.96 -6.76
N LEU A 13 -5.75 0.45 -5.56
CA LEU A 13 -5.86 1.24 -4.34
C LEU A 13 -4.81 2.36 -4.30
N PHE A 14 -3.55 2.11 -4.68
CA PHE A 14 -2.55 3.17 -4.78
C PHE A 14 -2.97 4.28 -5.74
N ASN A 15 -3.51 3.94 -6.91
CA ASN A 15 -3.98 4.93 -7.87
C ASN A 15 -5.15 5.74 -7.30
N TYR A 16 -6.14 5.07 -6.69
CA TYR A 16 -7.25 5.76 -6.02
C TYR A 16 -6.73 6.75 -4.97
N LEU A 17 -5.82 6.31 -4.12
CA LEU A 17 -5.25 7.14 -3.06
C LEU A 17 -4.45 8.33 -3.61
N ALA A 18 -3.66 8.11 -4.66
CA ALA A 18 -2.90 9.13 -5.35
C ALA A 18 -3.78 10.19 -6.04
N ASP A 19 -4.96 9.81 -6.51
CA ASP A 19 -5.86 10.73 -7.22
C ASP A 19 -6.73 11.56 -6.27
N HIS A 20 -6.89 11.12 -5.02
CA HIS A 20 -7.74 11.78 -4.03
C HIS A 20 -6.94 12.64 -3.04
N GLU A 21 -5.63 12.44 -2.91
CA GLU A 21 -4.80 13.16 -1.96
C GLU A 21 -3.45 13.58 -2.52
N LYS A 22 -3.18 14.89 -2.40
CA LYS A 22 -1.98 15.51 -2.94
C LYS A 22 -0.75 14.94 -2.21
N ASP A 23 0.24 14.52 -2.99
CA ASP A 23 1.50 13.92 -2.51
C ASP A 23 1.36 12.54 -1.82
N PHE A 24 0.16 11.95 -1.76
CA PHE A 24 -0.05 10.64 -1.14
C PHE A 24 0.21 9.51 -2.16
N PHE A 25 1.35 8.83 -2.06
CA PHE A 25 1.83 7.83 -3.04
C PHE A 25 2.08 8.33 -4.47
N ARG A 26 1.97 9.64 -4.73
CA ARG A 26 2.24 10.28 -6.03
C ARG A 26 3.45 11.20 -5.92
N TYR A 27 4.36 11.09 -6.88
CA TYR A 27 5.37 12.11 -7.13
C TYR A 27 4.96 12.90 -8.38
N GLU A 28 4.42 14.10 -8.16
CA GLU A 28 3.79 14.95 -9.19
C GLU A 28 4.76 15.34 -10.32
N ASP A 29 5.99 15.75 -9.99
CA ASP A 29 6.97 16.24 -10.96
C ASP A 29 7.26 15.26 -12.10
N GLU A 30 7.18 13.95 -11.80
CA GLU A 30 7.38 12.87 -12.79
C GLU A 30 6.11 12.05 -13.03
N ASN A 31 4.96 12.47 -12.50
CA ASN A 31 3.68 11.76 -12.60
C ASN A 31 3.78 10.27 -12.20
N ARG A 32 4.52 9.95 -11.13
CA ARG A 32 4.79 8.55 -10.70
C ARG A 32 3.95 8.14 -9.50
N THR A 33 3.23 7.03 -9.60
CA THR A 33 2.56 6.39 -8.45
C THR A 33 3.37 5.21 -7.92
N ALA A 34 3.41 5.07 -6.61
CA ALA A 34 3.97 3.89 -5.96
C ALA A 34 3.19 2.64 -6.40
N HIS A 35 3.89 1.52 -6.59
CA HIS A 35 3.24 0.29 -7.03
C HIS A 35 4.00 -0.97 -6.59
N PHE A 36 3.28 -2.08 -6.50
CA PHE A 36 3.86 -3.41 -6.42
C PHE A 36 4.06 -4.01 -7.81
N LYS A 37 5.15 -4.75 -7.97
CA LYS A 37 5.39 -5.61 -9.14
C LYS A 37 5.95 -6.97 -8.72
N HIS A 38 5.70 -8.00 -9.52
CA HIS A 38 6.23 -9.34 -9.32
C HIS A 38 7.02 -9.78 -10.55
N ASP A 39 8.24 -10.29 -10.36
CA ASP A 39 9.15 -10.69 -11.45
C ASP A 39 9.09 -12.20 -11.78
N GLY A 40 8.06 -12.89 -11.28
CA GLY A 40 7.93 -14.36 -11.32
C GLY A 40 8.49 -15.06 -10.08
N ARG A 41 9.39 -14.41 -9.32
CA ARG A 41 10.01 -14.97 -8.11
C ARG A 41 9.78 -14.14 -6.86
N ASN A 42 9.87 -12.82 -6.98
CA ASN A 42 9.89 -11.87 -5.88
C ASN A 42 8.83 -10.80 -6.07
N LEU A 43 8.28 -10.36 -4.93
CA LEU A 43 7.46 -9.15 -4.86
C LEU A 43 8.39 -7.95 -4.61
N TRP A 44 8.15 -6.87 -5.35
CA TRP A 44 8.88 -5.61 -5.22
C TRP A 44 7.89 -4.49 -4.99
N PHE A 45 8.16 -3.63 -4.02
CA PHE A 45 7.53 -2.33 -3.89
C PHE A 45 8.43 -1.28 -4.57
N VAL A 46 7.86 -0.51 -5.49
CA VAL A 46 8.53 0.63 -6.13
C VAL A 46 7.93 1.89 -5.53
N ASP A 47 8.76 2.64 -4.82
CA ASP A 47 8.35 3.88 -4.18
C ASP A 47 8.20 5.01 -5.21
N HIS A 48 7.19 5.85 -5.02
CA HIS A 48 6.87 6.97 -5.92
C HIS A 48 8.00 8.00 -6.04
N TYR A 49 8.65 8.31 -4.92
CA TYR A 49 9.71 9.32 -4.87
C TYR A 49 11.05 8.75 -5.30
N SER A 50 11.53 7.69 -4.64
CA SER A 50 12.87 7.15 -4.95
C SER A 50 12.92 6.34 -6.26
N ASN A 51 11.77 5.81 -6.71
CA ASN A 51 11.65 4.91 -7.85
C ASN A 51 12.56 3.67 -7.79
N VAL A 52 13.06 3.34 -6.58
CA VAL A 52 13.94 2.19 -6.37
C VAL A 52 13.10 0.96 -6.00
N PRO A 53 13.21 -0.16 -6.75
CA PRO A 53 12.51 -1.39 -6.39
C PRO A 53 13.11 -2.00 -5.11
N MET A 54 12.26 -2.18 -4.11
CA MET A 54 12.58 -2.75 -2.80
C MET A 54 11.90 -4.10 -2.64
N ARG A 55 12.69 -5.15 -2.36
CA ARG A 55 12.17 -6.52 -2.23
C ARG A 55 11.30 -6.61 -1.00
N MET A 56 10.07 -7.07 -1.18
CA MET A 56 9.13 -7.29 -0.10
C MET A 56 9.08 -8.77 0.24
N THR A 57 9.11 -9.10 1.52
CA THR A 57 9.02 -10.45 2.04
C THR A 57 8.05 -10.46 3.22
N ARG A 58 7.72 -11.64 3.77
CA ARG A 58 6.91 -11.76 5.00
C ARG A 58 7.62 -11.25 6.26
N SER A 59 8.90 -10.88 6.19
CA SER A 59 9.59 -10.25 7.34
C SER A 59 9.05 -8.84 7.55
N SER A 60 8.73 -8.49 8.80
CA SER A 60 8.29 -7.17 9.22
C SER A 60 9.43 -6.14 9.31
N TYR A 61 10.68 -6.60 9.41
CA TYR A 61 11.86 -5.73 9.53
C TYR A 61 12.28 -5.17 8.17
N LYS A 62 12.64 -3.87 8.16
CA LYS A 62 13.29 -3.25 7.00
C LYS A 62 14.69 -3.84 6.83
N ASN A 63 15.08 -4.08 5.58
CA ASN A 63 16.49 -4.29 5.22
C ASN A 63 17.16 -2.94 4.89
N LYS A 64 18.50 -2.94 4.80
CA LYS A 64 19.29 -1.73 4.51
C LYS A 64 18.83 -0.96 3.27
N LYS A 65 18.34 -1.65 2.24
CA LYS A 65 17.83 -1.00 1.02
C LYS A 65 16.52 -0.28 1.32
N GLN A 66 15.62 -0.89 2.07
CA GLN A 66 14.36 -0.28 2.49
C GLN A 66 14.56 0.90 3.42
N GLU A 67 15.50 0.80 4.37
CA GLU A 67 15.84 1.92 5.26
C GLU A 67 16.36 3.14 4.49
N ARG A 68 17.13 2.90 3.41
CA ARG A 68 17.73 3.97 2.61
C ARG A 68 16.80 4.60 1.58
N TYR A 69 15.91 3.83 0.96
CA TYR A 69 15.16 4.27 -0.23
C TYR A 69 13.65 4.36 -0.03
N PHE A 70 13.10 3.90 1.09
CA PHE A 70 11.71 4.18 1.41
C PHE A 70 11.59 5.65 1.85
N SER A 71 10.86 6.44 1.07
CA SER A 71 10.81 7.90 1.24
C SER A 71 9.84 8.38 2.32
N SER A 72 8.90 7.53 2.73
CA SER A 72 7.80 7.90 3.64
C SER A 72 8.05 7.51 5.10
N GLY A 73 7.22 8.02 6.01
CA GLY A 73 7.31 7.75 7.46
C GLY A 73 6.81 6.37 7.91
N GLY A 74 6.85 6.14 9.23
CA GLY A 74 6.49 4.86 9.87
C GLY A 74 5.05 4.40 9.61
N THR A 75 4.08 5.32 9.64
CA THR A 75 2.66 5.02 9.34
C THR A 75 2.49 4.47 7.93
N MET A 76 3.16 5.10 6.95
CA MET A 76 3.11 4.65 5.57
C MET A 76 3.79 3.29 5.40
N TRP A 77 4.92 3.08 6.09
CA TRP A 77 5.57 1.77 6.10
C TRP A 77 4.64 0.67 6.61
N ALA A 78 3.93 0.91 7.72
CA ALA A 78 2.95 -0.04 8.26
C ALA A 78 1.86 -0.38 7.24
N LEU A 79 1.35 0.62 6.50
CA LEU A 79 0.37 0.39 5.44
C LEU A 79 0.94 -0.45 4.27
N ILE A 80 2.18 -0.19 3.85
CA ILE A 80 2.87 -1.01 2.84
C ILE A 80 3.07 -2.46 3.32
N ARG A 81 3.28 -2.65 4.63
CA ARG A 81 3.36 -3.99 5.23
C ARG A 81 2.01 -4.70 5.23
N ASP A 82 0.95 -3.99 5.56
CA ASP A 82 -0.42 -4.49 5.46
C ASP A 82 -0.77 -4.94 4.03
N PHE A 83 -0.37 -4.17 3.01
CA PHE A 83 -0.51 -4.56 1.61
C PHE A 83 0.33 -5.78 1.24
N THR A 84 1.57 -5.85 1.74
CA THR A 84 2.47 -6.99 1.52
C THR A 84 1.87 -8.27 2.09
N ASP A 85 1.31 -8.21 3.29
CA ASP A 85 0.67 -9.35 3.94
C ASP A 85 -0.58 -9.78 3.19
N PHE A 86 -1.41 -8.84 2.72
CA PHE A 86 -2.54 -9.16 1.85
C PHE A 86 -2.11 -9.89 0.57
N ILE A 87 -1.02 -9.47 -0.07
CA ILE A 87 -0.51 -10.07 -1.31
C ILE A 87 0.01 -11.49 -1.06
N TYR A 88 0.73 -11.72 0.05
CA TYR A 88 1.27 -13.03 0.40
C TYR A 88 0.28 -13.96 1.10
N GLY A 89 -0.79 -13.42 1.67
CA GLY A 89 -1.74 -14.09 2.51
C GLY A 89 -2.93 -14.67 1.76
N ASN A 90 -3.74 -15.40 2.51
CA ASN A 90 -5.07 -15.87 2.09
C ASN A 90 -6.17 -14.93 2.61
N ASP A 91 -5.94 -14.25 3.73
CA ASP A 91 -6.88 -13.34 4.37
C ASP A 91 -6.74 -11.89 3.88
N ASN A 92 -7.74 -11.09 4.24
CA ASN A 92 -7.73 -9.66 4.05
C ASN A 92 -6.80 -9.03 5.08
N SER A 93 -6.23 -7.87 4.77
CA SER A 93 -5.31 -7.19 5.67
C SER A 93 -6.06 -6.30 6.65
N ASN A 94 -5.72 -6.43 7.95
CA ASN A 94 -6.51 -5.90 9.07
C ASN A 94 -5.72 -4.88 9.91
N GLY A 95 -4.82 -4.07 9.35
CA GLY A 95 -4.12 -3.07 10.18
C GLY A 95 -3.15 -3.67 11.20
N ARG A 96 -2.70 -4.91 10.99
CA ARG A 96 -1.91 -5.69 11.98
C ARG A 96 -0.46 -5.24 12.06
N ASN A 97 0.02 -4.47 11.09
CA ASN A 97 1.38 -3.94 11.07
C ASN A 97 1.52 -2.58 11.79
N GLY A 98 0.51 -2.18 12.56
CA GLY A 98 0.47 -0.92 13.31
C GLY A 98 -0.39 0.15 12.64
N TYR A 99 -0.73 1.18 13.41
CA TYR A 99 -1.51 2.35 12.97
C TYR A 99 -2.90 2.05 12.36
N GLY A 100 -3.38 0.81 12.33
CA GLY A 100 -4.73 0.45 11.88
C GLY A 100 -4.93 0.42 10.36
N GLY A 101 -3.87 0.56 9.56
CA GLY A 101 -3.95 0.51 8.09
C GLY A 101 -4.95 1.53 7.52
N LEU A 102 -5.88 1.08 6.68
CA LEU A 102 -6.95 1.94 6.13
C LEU A 102 -8.00 2.37 7.17
N TYR A 103 -7.94 1.87 8.40
CA TYR A 103 -8.75 2.36 9.51
C TYR A 103 -8.01 3.38 10.39
N CYS A 104 -6.77 3.77 10.06
CA CYS A 104 -6.08 4.85 10.77
C CYS A 104 -6.89 6.14 10.71
N THR A 105 -7.05 6.82 11.85
CA THR A 105 -7.70 8.13 11.92
C THR A 105 -6.72 9.29 11.72
N HIS A 106 -5.42 9.01 11.60
CA HIS A 106 -4.35 10.01 11.51
C HIS A 106 -3.93 10.32 10.06
N TRP A 107 -4.67 9.87 9.04
CA TRP A 107 -4.37 10.19 7.65
C TRP A 107 -4.58 11.68 7.31
N GLY A 108 -5.28 12.43 8.17
CA GLY A 108 -5.58 13.85 7.95
C GLY A 108 -6.79 14.09 7.07
N TRP A 109 -7.50 13.04 6.65
CA TRP A 109 -8.68 13.12 5.79
C TRP A 109 -9.96 13.33 6.61
N SER A 110 -10.99 13.88 5.97
CA SER A 110 -12.32 13.94 6.55
C SER A 110 -12.90 12.53 6.78
N GLU A 111 -13.88 12.42 7.67
CA GLU A 111 -14.59 11.15 7.88
C GLU A 111 -15.25 10.62 6.61
N GLU A 112 -15.72 11.53 5.74
CA GLU A 112 -16.34 11.19 4.46
C GLU A 112 -15.33 10.60 3.47
N GLU A 113 -14.15 11.21 3.32
CA GLU A 113 -13.07 10.70 2.46
C GLU A 113 -12.54 9.36 2.97
N MET A 114 -12.33 9.26 4.28
CA MET A 114 -11.99 8.00 4.94
C MET A 114 -13.03 6.91 4.66
N LYS A 115 -14.33 7.26 4.66
CA LYS A 115 -15.41 6.33 4.34
C LYS A 115 -15.37 5.93 2.86
N LYS A 116 -15.25 6.88 1.94
CA LYS A 116 -15.18 6.63 0.48
C LYS A 116 -14.01 5.71 0.12
N MET A 117 -12.83 5.97 0.69
CA MET A 117 -11.67 5.12 0.48
C MET A 117 -11.90 3.69 0.97
N ARG A 118 -12.49 3.51 2.16
CA ARG A 118 -12.79 2.17 2.68
C ARG A 118 -13.86 1.46 1.87
N ASP A 119 -14.87 2.18 1.40
CA ASP A 119 -15.92 1.63 0.53
C ASP A 119 -15.32 1.15 -0.79
N TYR A 120 -14.47 1.96 -1.43
CA TYR A 120 -13.71 1.57 -2.62
C TYR A 120 -12.83 0.35 -2.35
N ALA A 121 -12.10 0.34 -1.23
CA ALA A 121 -11.25 -0.79 -0.84
C ALA A 121 -12.06 -2.09 -0.62
N ARG A 122 -13.33 -2.02 -0.18
CA ARG A 122 -14.24 -3.18 -0.13
C ARG A 122 -14.68 -3.61 -1.53
N GLU A 123 -15.07 -2.66 -2.37
CA GLU A 123 -15.51 -2.90 -3.74
C GLU A 123 -14.46 -3.68 -4.55
N ILE A 124 -13.19 -3.27 -4.46
CA ILE A 124 -12.10 -3.94 -5.18
C ILE A 124 -11.60 -5.22 -4.49
N GLY A 125 -12.14 -5.57 -3.31
CA GLY A 125 -11.81 -6.80 -2.60
C GLY A 125 -10.56 -6.76 -1.72
N TYR A 126 -10.08 -5.58 -1.33
CA TYR A 126 -9.00 -5.45 -0.33
C TYR A 126 -9.55 -5.62 1.10
N LEU A 127 -10.63 -4.90 1.44
CA LEU A 127 -11.33 -5.01 2.72
C LEU A 127 -12.50 -6.00 2.63
N LYS A 128 -12.91 -6.59 3.77
CA LYS A 128 -14.14 -7.39 3.83
C LYS A 128 -15.37 -6.50 3.69
N VAL A 129 -16.35 -6.98 2.93
CA VAL A 129 -17.72 -6.48 2.99
C VAL A 129 -18.23 -6.73 4.42
N SER A 130 -18.65 -5.66 5.08
CA SER A 130 -19.26 -5.71 6.42
C SER A 130 -20.69 -6.24 6.34
#